data_AF-A0A699Q4J1-F1
#
_entry.id   AF-A0A699Q4J1-F1
#
_cell.length_a   1.000
_cell.length_b   1.000
_cell.length_c   1.000
_cell.angle_alpha   90.00
_cell.angle_beta   90.00
_cell.angle_gamma   90.00
#
_symmetry.space_group_name_H-M   'P 1'
#
loop_
_entity.id
_entity.type
_entity.pdbx_description
1 polymer ?
#
loop_
_entity_poly.entity_id
_entity_poly.type
_entity_poly.pdbx_seq_one_letter_code
_entity_poly.pdbx_strand_id
1 'polypeptide(L)'
;IVRYVLPSEDHTVQKLLIHYLEIIKKTDSKGKVLPKMILICKNLRNNLEHLNGYIRGVTLRFLCRICKAEIIEPLISSILANLEHQLPFVRRNAILAVSAIYKLPKRDQLLVDALKMIEKCRAKKREKEKYITIIISLLNAPSAAVILECVGTLVFLSSAPTATRAATNAYCKLLLN
;
A
#
# COMPACT_ATOMS: atom_id res chain seq x y z
N ILE A 1 -6.75 14.32 22.17
CA ILE A 1 -7.08 13.08 21.41
C ILE A 1 -5.83 12.25 21.14
N VAL A 2 -4.96 12.61 20.18
CA VAL A 2 -3.78 11.78 19.80
C VAL A 2 -2.96 11.32 21.00
N ARG A 3 -2.57 12.21 21.92
CA ARG A 3 -1.77 11.86 23.12
C ARG A 3 -2.43 10.82 24.04
N TYR A 4 -3.76 10.78 24.10
CA TYR A 4 -4.52 9.93 25.03
C TYR A 4 -4.98 8.62 24.39
N VAL A 5 -5.23 8.64 23.07
CA VAL A 5 -5.75 7.50 22.32
C VAL A 5 -4.61 6.59 21.82
N LEU A 6 -3.47 7.19 21.50
CA LEU A 6 -2.30 6.51 20.94
C LEU A 6 -1.72 5.36 21.80
N PRO A 7 -1.72 5.44 23.15
CA PRO A 7 -1.29 4.33 24.01
C PRO A 7 -2.30 3.16 24.11
N SER A 8 -3.51 3.29 23.57
CA SER A 8 -4.55 2.27 23.72
C SER A 8 -4.18 0.97 23.02
N GLU A 9 -4.30 -0.17 23.70
CA GLU A 9 -4.11 -1.50 23.09
C GLU A 9 -5.34 -1.98 22.30
N ASP A 10 -6.51 -1.37 22.56
CA ASP A 10 -7.75 -1.68 21.86
C ASP A 10 -7.64 -1.39 20.35
N HIS A 11 -7.84 -2.43 19.54
CA HIS A 11 -7.69 -2.38 18.10
C HIS A 11 -8.77 -1.56 17.39
N THR A 12 -9.97 -1.48 17.97
CA THR A 12 -11.07 -0.62 17.50
C THR A 12 -10.69 0.84 17.71
N VAL A 13 -10.14 1.17 18.88
CA VAL A 13 -9.65 2.51 19.20
C VAL A 13 -8.50 2.92 18.28
N GLN A 14 -7.53 2.02 18.04
CA GLN A 14 -6.45 2.25 17.08
C GLN A 14 -6.98 2.45 15.65
N LYS A 15 -7.99 1.70 15.23
CA LYS A 15 -8.65 1.88 13.92
C LYS A 15 -9.32 3.24 13.82
N LEU A 16 -10.03 3.69 14.85
CA LEU A 16 -10.64 5.02 14.88
C LEU A 16 -9.59 6.14 14.86
N LEU A 17 -8.46 5.93 15.53
CA LEU A 17 -7.32 6.85 15.45
C LEU A 17 -6.82 7.01 14.02
N ILE A 18 -6.66 5.91 13.26
CA ILE A 18 -6.27 5.98 11.85
C ILE A 18 -7.28 6.81 11.03
N HIS A 19 -8.59 6.62 11.21
CA HIS A 19 -9.61 7.42 10.52
C HIS A 19 -9.55 8.90 10.89
N TYR A 20 -9.36 9.20 12.18
CA TYR A 20 -9.15 10.57 12.65
C TYR A 20 -7.93 11.20 11.99
N LEU A 21 -6.82 10.45 11.87
CA LEU A 21 -5.60 10.92 11.21
C LEU A 21 -5.78 11.20 9.71
N GLU A 22 -6.72 10.52 9.04
CA GLU A 22 -7.06 10.82 7.64
C GLU A 22 -7.68 12.21 7.47
N ILE A 23 -8.47 12.65 8.45
CA ILE A 23 -9.27 13.88 8.35
C ILE A 23 -8.46 15.12 8.77
N ILE A 24 -7.59 15.00 9.78
CA ILE A 24 -6.89 16.18 10.30
C ILE A 24 -5.88 16.76 9.31
N LYS A 25 -5.67 18.08 9.36
CA LYS A 25 -4.54 18.73 8.66
C LYS A 25 -3.21 18.22 9.23
N LYS A 26 -2.28 17.86 8.34
CA LYS A 26 -0.93 17.38 8.66
C LYS A 26 0.12 18.50 8.65
N THR A 27 -0.20 19.61 8.00
CA THR A 27 0.68 20.77 7.85
C THR A 27 0.04 22.04 8.40
N ASP A 28 0.87 23.02 8.74
CA ASP A 28 0.43 24.38 9.04
C ASP A 28 0.05 25.14 7.75
N SER A 29 -0.30 26.43 7.91
CA SER A 29 -0.62 27.33 6.80
C SER A 29 0.55 27.61 5.86
N LYS A 30 1.79 27.34 6.29
CA LYS A 30 3.03 27.48 5.51
C LYS A 30 3.44 26.17 4.84
N GLY A 31 2.67 25.11 5.00
CA GLY A 31 2.95 23.79 4.42
C GLY A 31 3.96 22.95 5.19
N LYS A 32 4.43 23.41 6.37
CA LYS A 32 5.36 22.69 7.24
C LYS A 32 4.61 21.64 8.05
N VAL A 33 5.23 20.46 8.23
CA VAL A 33 4.64 19.37 9.02
C VAL A 33 4.42 19.82 10.48
N LEU A 34 3.22 19.56 11.01
CA LEU A 34 2.89 19.96 12.37
C LEU A 34 3.71 19.16 13.40
N PRO A 35 4.22 19.76 14.49
CA PRO A 35 5.04 19.05 15.49
C PRO A 35 4.37 17.79 16.06
N LYS A 36 3.04 17.78 16.20
CA LYS A 36 2.26 16.61 16.63
C LYS A 36 2.41 15.40 15.72
N MET A 37 2.83 15.59 14.47
CA MET A 37 3.10 14.50 13.53
C MET A 37 4.29 13.64 13.96
N ILE A 38 5.22 14.15 14.77
CA ILE A 38 6.33 13.36 15.32
C ILE A 38 5.80 12.19 16.16
N LEU A 39 4.85 12.47 17.06
CA LEU A 39 4.22 11.45 17.89
C LEU A 39 3.44 10.44 17.04
N ILE A 40 2.81 10.92 15.97
CA ILE A 40 2.09 10.09 15.01
C ILE A 40 3.07 9.18 14.27
N CYS A 41 4.19 9.68 13.76
CA CYS A 41 5.21 8.87 13.09
C CYS A 41 5.73 7.75 14.01
N LYS A 42 5.98 8.05 15.29
CA LYS A 42 6.40 7.03 16.27
C LYS A 42 5.34 5.92 16.40
N ASN A 43 4.06 6.27 16.51
CA ASN A 43 3.00 5.27 16.59
C ASN A 43 2.80 4.50 15.29
N LEU A 44 2.87 5.16 14.13
CA LEU A 44 2.80 4.48 12.83
C LEU A 44 3.91 3.45 12.68
N ARG A 45 5.14 3.77 13.11
CA ARG A 45 6.25 2.81 13.13
C ARG A 45 5.91 1.60 14.00
N ASN A 46 5.44 1.82 15.23
CA ASN A 46 5.04 0.74 16.13
C ASN A 46 3.93 -0.13 15.51
N ASN A 47 2.95 0.48 14.84
CA ASN A 47 1.87 -0.24 14.18
C ASN A 47 2.36 -1.08 12.98
N LEU A 48 3.36 -0.60 12.24
CA LEU A 48 4.02 -1.35 11.17
C LEU A 48 4.80 -2.57 11.68
N GLU A 49 5.15 -2.60 12.97
CA GLU A 49 5.90 -3.66 13.64
C GLU A 49 5.02 -4.50 14.59
N HIS A 50 3.72 -4.20 14.70
CA HIS A 50 2.79 -4.86 15.61
C HIS A 50 2.62 -6.36 15.31
N LEU A 51 2.41 -7.20 16.31
CA LEU A 51 2.12 -8.64 16.09
C LEU A 51 0.84 -8.92 15.28
N ASN A 52 -0.04 -7.94 15.14
CA ASN A 52 -1.34 -8.10 14.48
C ASN A 52 -1.24 -7.60 13.04
N GLY A 53 -1.29 -8.54 12.09
CA GLY A 53 -1.20 -8.23 10.66
C GLY A 53 -2.31 -7.31 10.15
N TYR A 54 -3.48 -7.29 10.79
CA TYR A 54 -4.54 -6.35 10.42
C TYR A 54 -4.12 -4.90 10.66
N ILE A 55 -3.54 -4.61 11.83
CA ILE A 55 -3.07 -3.27 12.21
C ILE A 55 -1.97 -2.80 11.26
N ARG A 56 -1.01 -3.69 10.96
CA ARG A 56 0.03 -3.42 9.96
C ARG A 56 -0.59 -3.05 8.61
N GLY A 57 -1.52 -3.86 8.10
CA GLY A 57 -2.13 -3.65 6.79
C GLY A 57 -2.98 -2.38 6.70
N VAL A 58 -3.79 -2.08 7.72
CA VAL A 58 -4.55 -0.81 7.79
C VAL A 58 -3.61 0.39 7.87
N THR A 59 -2.51 0.28 8.62
CA THR A 59 -1.48 1.33 8.70
C THR A 59 -0.81 1.55 7.35
N LEU A 60 -0.40 0.49 6.65
CA LEU A 60 0.16 0.58 5.30
C LEU A 60 -0.83 1.21 4.30
N ARG A 61 -2.11 0.85 4.41
CA ARG A 61 -3.18 1.45 3.58
C ARG A 61 -3.33 2.95 3.86
N PHE A 62 -3.28 3.36 5.12
CA PHE A 62 -3.29 4.76 5.52
C PHE A 62 -2.10 5.54 4.95
N LEU A 63 -0.89 4.95 4.99
CA LEU A 63 0.32 5.58 4.45
C LEU A 63 0.24 5.87 2.95
N CYS A 64 -0.56 5.11 2.19
CA CYS A 64 -0.82 5.40 0.77
C CYS A 64 -1.47 6.77 0.54
N ARG A 65 -2.10 7.36 1.57
CA ARG A 65 -2.81 8.64 1.52
C ARG A 65 -1.97 9.81 2.05
N ILE A 66 -0.75 9.57 2.51
CA ILE A 66 0.15 10.61 3.01
C ILE A 66 1.09 11.07 1.89
N CYS A 67 0.98 12.34 1.50
CA CYS A 67 1.79 12.94 0.41
C CYS A 67 2.95 13.81 0.91
N LYS A 68 3.61 13.44 2.02
CA LYS A 68 4.68 14.24 2.64
C LYS A 68 5.89 13.37 2.95
N ALA A 69 6.99 13.61 2.23
CA ALA A 69 8.24 12.86 2.36
C ALA A 69 8.77 12.88 3.81
N GLU A 70 8.74 14.03 4.49
CA GLU A 70 9.20 14.17 5.87
C GLU A 70 8.48 13.24 6.88
N ILE A 71 7.25 12.82 6.59
CA ILE A 71 6.50 11.84 7.39
C ILE A 71 6.87 10.40 6.98
N ILE A 72 7.09 10.17 5.69
CA ILE A 72 7.33 8.84 5.10
C ILE A 72 8.76 8.37 5.33
N GLU A 73 9.75 9.24 5.14
CA GLU A 73 11.19 8.99 5.32
C GLU A 73 11.52 8.17 6.57
N PRO A 74 11.07 8.56 7.78
CA PRO A 74 11.36 7.79 8.99
C PRO A 74 10.64 6.43 9.07
N LEU A 75 9.74 6.11 8.14
CA LEU A 75 8.96 4.88 8.14
C LEU A 75 9.40 3.87 7.07
N ILE A 76 10.27 4.28 6.14
CA ILE A 76 10.62 3.49 4.95
C ILE A 76 11.09 2.09 5.32
N SER A 77 12.04 1.96 6.25
CA SER A 77 12.58 0.65 6.64
C SER A 77 11.48 -0.30 7.15
N SER A 78 10.57 0.19 8.01
CA SER A 78 9.45 -0.60 8.54
C SER A 78 8.41 -0.91 7.45
N ILE A 79 8.19 -0.01 6.48
CA ILE A 79 7.31 -0.27 5.32
C ILE A 79 7.90 -1.39 4.44
N LEU A 80 9.19 -1.31 4.12
CA LEU A 80 9.88 -2.29 3.28
C LEU A 80 9.95 -3.67 3.94
N ALA A 81 10.18 -3.73 5.25
CA ALA A 81 10.16 -5.00 6.00
C ALA A 81 8.82 -5.75 5.85
N ASN A 82 7.70 -5.02 5.72
CA ASN A 82 6.38 -5.60 5.54
C ASN A 82 6.14 -6.21 4.15
N LEU A 83 7.02 -5.95 3.16
CA LEU A 83 6.99 -6.67 1.88
C LEU A 83 7.24 -8.16 2.09
N GLU A 84 8.04 -8.55 3.08
CA GLU A 84 8.39 -9.95 3.33
C GLU A 84 7.47 -10.67 4.33
N HIS A 85 6.45 -9.98 4.88
CA HIS A 85 5.57 -10.52 5.92
C HIS A 85 4.89 -11.83 5.49
N GLN A 86 4.65 -12.74 6.45
CA GLN A 86 3.99 -14.03 6.20
C GLN A 86 2.55 -13.90 5.66
N LEU A 87 1.81 -12.87 6.06
CA LEU A 87 0.40 -12.67 5.71
C LEU A 87 0.29 -11.93 4.37
N PRO A 88 -0.40 -12.50 3.37
CA PRO A 88 -0.50 -11.88 2.06
C PRO A 88 -1.22 -10.53 2.06
N PHE A 89 -2.22 -10.35 2.93
CA PHE A 89 -2.91 -9.07 3.15
C PHE A 89 -1.92 -7.94 3.49
N VAL A 90 -0.92 -8.21 4.34
CA VAL A 90 0.09 -7.24 4.73
C VAL A 90 1.01 -6.91 3.55
N ARG A 91 1.49 -7.95 2.85
CA ARG A 91 2.36 -7.76 1.67
C ARG A 91 1.69 -6.93 0.57
N ARG A 92 0.42 -7.21 0.27
CA ARG A 92 -0.35 -6.44 -0.72
C ARG A 92 -0.42 -4.97 -0.35
N ASN A 93 -0.72 -4.65 0.91
CA ASN A 93 -0.77 -3.27 1.37
C ASN A 93 0.63 -2.62 1.40
N ALA A 94 1.69 -3.38 1.67
CA ALA A 94 3.06 -2.88 1.61
C ALA A 94 3.45 -2.50 0.17
N ILE A 95 3.09 -3.31 -0.83
CA ILE A 95 3.31 -2.99 -2.24
C ILE A 95 2.57 -1.70 -2.64
N LEU A 96 1.31 -1.55 -2.21
CA LEU A 96 0.53 -0.33 -2.47
C LEU A 96 1.18 0.90 -1.83
N ALA A 97 1.66 0.77 -0.58
CA ALA A 97 2.35 1.85 0.12
C ALA A 97 3.63 2.25 -0.63
N VAL A 98 4.47 1.29 -1.00
CA VAL A 98 5.70 1.56 -1.77
C VAL A 98 5.38 2.21 -3.12
N SER A 99 4.34 1.74 -3.83
CA SER A 99 3.88 2.37 -5.08
C SER A 99 3.45 3.83 -4.88
N ALA A 100 2.79 4.15 -3.77
CA ALA A 100 2.45 5.53 -3.44
C ALA A 100 3.69 6.38 -3.15
N ILE A 101 4.71 5.82 -2.48
CA ILE A 101 5.97 6.51 -2.20
C ILE A 101 6.74 6.81 -3.50
N TYR A 102 6.67 5.95 -4.52
CA TYR A 102 7.23 6.22 -5.86
C TYR A 102 6.63 7.44 -6.57
N LYS A 103 5.48 7.94 -6.11
CA LYS A 103 4.86 9.16 -6.65
C LYS A 103 5.35 10.42 -5.94
N LEU A 104 6.15 10.31 -4.87
CA LEU A 104 6.68 11.45 -4.13
C LEU A 104 7.94 12.06 -4.78
N PRO A 105 8.20 13.36 -4.56
CA PRO A 105 9.49 13.96 -4.88
C PRO A 105 10.62 13.25 -4.12
N LYS A 106 11.82 13.17 -4.72
CA LYS A 106 13.01 12.50 -4.17
C LYS A 106 12.92 10.97 -4.00
N ARG A 107 11.96 10.31 -4.66
CA ARG A 107 11.75 8.85 -4.61
C ARG A 107 13.02 7.99 -4.80
N ASP A 108 13.95 8.44 -5.65
CA ASP A 108 15.14 7.64 -6.00
C ASP A 108 16.13 7.55 -4.83
N GLN A 109 16.19 8.58 -3.98
CA GLN A 109 16.98 8.56 -2.74
C GLN A 109 16.31 7.72 -1.64
N LEU A 110 14.98 7.64 -1.68
CA LEU A 110 14.17 7.03 -0.64
C LEU A 110 14.02 5.50 -0.80
N LEU A 111 14.13 4.99 -2.03
CA LEU A 111 13.69 3.64 -2.36
C LEU A 111 14.71 2.83 -3.17
N VAL A 112 16.01 3.10 -3.00
CA VAL A 112 17.11 2.43 -3.73
C VAL A 112 16.97 0.89 -3.70
N ASP A 113 16.55 0.32 -2.57
CA ASP A 113 16.37 -1.13 -2.40
C ASP A 113 14.93 -1.64 -2.59
N ALA A 114 13.95 -0.74 -2.69
CA ALA A 114 12.54 -1.12 -2.69
C ALA A 114 12.11 -1.83 -3.98
N LEU A 115 12.64 -1.44 -5.15
CA LEU A 115 12.38 -2.14 -6.42
C LEU A 115 12.83 -3.59 -6.34
N LYS A 116 14.07 -3.84 -5.88
CA LYS A 116 14.64 -5.18 -5.72
C LYS A 116 13.82 -6.03 -4.74
N MET A 117 13.34 -5.44 -3.65
CA MET A 117 12.48 -6.12 -2.67
C MET A 117 11.09 -6.44 -3.23
N ILE A 118 10.48 -5.54 -4.01
CA ILE A 118 9.21 -5.81 -4.70
C ILE A 118 9.36 -6.97 -5.68
N GLU A 119 10.44 -7.01 -6.45
CA GLU A 119 10.76 -8.11 -7.37
C GLU A 119 10.89 -9.45 -6.61
N LYS A 120 11.65 -9.46 -5.51
CA LYS A 120 11.82 -10.64 -4.65
C LYS A 120 10.50 -11.11 -4.01
N CYS A 121 9.64 -10.18 -3.59
CA CYS A 121 8.34 -10.53 -3.03
C CYS A 121 7.36 -11.07 -4.07
N ARG A 122 7.43 -10.58 -5.32
CA ARG A 122 6.66 -11.09 -6.45
C ARG A 122 7.12 -12.49 -6.88
N ALA A 123 8.36 -12.88 -6.59
CA ALA A 123 8.88 -14.22 -6.84
C ALA A 123 8.46 -15.28 -5.80
N LYS A 124 7.82 -14.92 -4.66
CA LYS A 124 7.31 -15.89 -3.68
C LYS A 124 6.09 -16.66 -4.23
N LYS A 125 6.38 -17.78 -4.91
CA LYS A 125 5.48 -18.67 -5.70
C LYS A 125 4.17 -19.16 -5.06
N ARG A 126 3.96 -19.13 -3.73
CA ARG A 126 2.92 -19.95 -3.05
C ARG A 126 1.45 -19.54 -3.26
N GLU A 127 1.15 -18.38 -3.83
CA GLU A 127 -0.25 -17.93 -4.02
C GLU A 127 -0.55 -17.34 -5.40
N LYS A 128 0.41 -17.46 -6.33
CA LYS A 128 0.34 -16.85 -7.66
C LYS A 128 -0.99 -17.17 -8.38
N GLU A 129 -1.42 -18.42 -8.32
CA GLU A 129 -2.65 -18.89 -8.96
C GLU A 129 -3.91 -18.28 -8.36
N LYS A 130 -4.00 -18.15 -7.02
CA LYS A 130 -5.17 -17.55 -6.34
C LYS A 130 -5.35 -16.07 -6.72
N TYR A 131 -4.25 -15.32 -6.82
CA TYR A 131 -4.30 -13.92 -7.27
C TYR A 131 -4.69 -13.81 -8.73
N ILE A 132 -4.17 -14.69 -9.59
CA ILE A 132 -4.52 -14.70 -11.02
C ILE A 132 -6.03 -14.95 -11.19
N THR A 133 -6.63 -15.91 -10.47
CA THR A 133 -8.07 -16.19 -10.54
C THR A 133 -8.92 -14.98 -10.12
N ILE A 134 -8.54 -14.30 -9.04
CA ILE A 134 -9.26 -13.09 -8.58
C ILE A 134 -9.10 -11.95 -9.59
N ILE A 135 -7.90 -11.72 -10.11
CA ILE A 135 -7.65 -10.65 -11.10
C ILE A 135 -8.45 -10.92 -12.39
N ILE A 136 -8.52 -12.17 -12.86
CA ILE A 136 -9.33 -12.54 -14.02
C ILE A 136 -10.83 -12.24 -13.78
N SER A 137 -11.34 -12.52 -12.57
CA SER A 137 -12.74 -12.20 -12.24
C SER A 137 -13.04 -10.68 -12.26
N LEU A 138 -12.05 -9.86 -11.88
CA LEU A 138 -12.17 -8.40 -11.82
C LEU A 138 -12.04 -7.71 -13.20
N LEU A 139 -11.64 -8.43 -14.24
CA LEU A 139 -11.62 -7.90 -15.61
C LEU A 139 -13.02 -7.59 -16.17
N ASN A 140 -14.07 -8.10 -15.52
CA ASN A 140 -15.47 -7.81 -15.87
C ASN A 140 -16.11 -6.74 -14.95
N ALA A 141 -15.32 -6.03 -14.14
CA ALA A 141 -15.83 -4.99 -13.27
C ALA A 141 -16.39 -3.79 -14.06
N PRO A 142 -17.37 -3.04 -13.52
CA PRO A 142 -17.98 -1.91 -14.23
C PRO A 142 -17.07 -0.67 -14.36
N SER A 143 -15.92 -0.65 -13.69
CA SER A 143 -15.01 0.51 -13.67
C SER A 143 -13.81 0.32 -14.58
N ALA A 144 -13.69 1.19 -15.59
CA ALA A 144 -12.56 1.19 -16.54
C ALA A 144 -11.19 1.29 -15.86
N ALA A 145 -11.07 2.12 -14.82
CA ALA A 145 -9.82 2.27 -14.06
C ALA A 145 -9.44 0.97 -13.33
N VAL A 146 -10.44 0.23 -12.81
CA VAL A 146 -10.20 -1.06 -12.14
C VAL A 146 -9.75 -2.11 -13.15
N ILE A 147 -10.37 -2.14 -14.34
CA ILE A 147 -9.99 -3.08 -15.40
C ILE A 147 -8.55 -2.80 -15.88
N LEU A 148 -8.16 -1.55 -16.12
CA LEU A 148 -6.81 -1.19 -16.57
C LEU A 148 -5.72 -1.64 -15.59
N GLU A 149 -5.92 -1.39 -14.29
CA GLU A 149 -5.00 -1.82 -13.25
C GLU A 149 -4.94 -3.36 -13.14
N CYS A 150 -6.07 -4.05 -13.34
CA CYS A 150 -6.12 -5.51 -13.37
C CYS A 150 -5.41 -6.09 -14.59
N VAL A 151 -5.54 -5.49 -15.77
CA VAL A 151 -4.83 -5.87 -17.01
C VAL A 151 -3.32 -5.76 -16.81
N GLY A 152 -2.83 -4.61 -16.36
CA GLY A 152 -1.40 -4.39 -16.12
C GLY A 152 -0.83 -5.35 -15.09
N THR A 153 -1.60 -5.62 -14.02
CA THR A 153 -1.20 -6.57 -12.98
C THR A 153 -1.22 -8.03 -13.48
N LEU A 154 -2.19 -8.42 -14.31
CA LEU A 154 -2.32 -9.79 -14.83
C LEU A 154 -1.18 -10.16 -15.78
N VAL A 155 -0.86 -9.29 -16.74
CA VAL A 155 0.26 -9.48 -17.69
C VAL A 155 1.59 -9.48 -16.95
N PHE A 156 1.73 -8.63 -15.93
CA PHE A 156 2.92 -8.61 -15.09
C PHE A 156 3.09 -9.90 -14.29
N LEU A 157 2.00 -10.46 -13.74
CA LEU A 157 2.07 -11.66 -12.90
C LEU A 157 2.15 -12.96 -13.72
N SER A 158 1.58 -12.99 -14.92
CA SER A 158 1.46 -14.22 -15.70
C SER A 158 1.72 -14.01 -17.18
N SER A 159 2.73 -14.72 -17.69
CA SER A 159 3.03 -14.83 -19.13
C SER A 159 2.25 -15.96 -19.81
N ALA A 160 1.35 -16.64 -19.08
CA ALA A 160 0.57 -17.75 -19.63
C ALA A 160 -0.35 -17.24 -20.77
N PRO A 161 -0.45 -17.93 -21.91
CA PRO A 161 -1.23 -17.49 -23.07
C PRO A 161 -2.70 -17.19 -22.76
N THR A 162 -3.28 -17.88 -21.77
CA THR A 162 -4.66 -17.68 -21.32
C THR A 162 -4.84 -16.37 -20.56
N ALA A 163 -3.89 -16.02 -19.70
CA ALA A 163 -3.92 -14.79 -18.90
C ALA A 163 -3.64 -13.55 -19.77
N THR A 164 -2.69 -13.64 -20.70
CA THR A 164 -2.38 -12.56 -21.64
C THR A 164 -3.56 -12.31 -22.58
N ARG A 165 -4.19 -13.36 -23.12
CA ARG A 165 -5.40 -13.22 -23.95
C ARG A 165 -6.57 -12.58 -23.22
N ALA A 166 -6.81 -12.97 -21.96
CA ALA A 166 -7.85 -12.36 -21.13
C ALA A 166 -7.58 -10.86 -20.88
N ALA A 167 -6.33 -10.50 -20.59
CA ALA A 167 -5.91 -9.12 -20.39
C ALA A 167 -6.05 -8.27 -21.68
N THR A 168 -5.59 -8.79 -22.82
CA THR A 168 -5.72 -8.11 -24.12
C THR A 168 -7.18 -7.90 -24.50
N ASN A 169 -8.04 -8.92 -24.33
CA ASN A 169 -9.47 -8.79 -24.63
C ASN A 169 -10.17 -7.74 -23.75
N ALA A 170 -9.83 -7.68 -22.46
CA ALA A 170 -10.37 -6.67 -21.55
C ALA A 170 -9.89 -5.25 -21.93
N TYR A 171 -8.62 -5.11 -22.35
CA TYR A 171 -8.07 -3.85 -22.82
C TYR A 171 -8.72 -3.39 -24.13
N CYS A 172 -8.91 -4.28 -25.11
CA CYS A 172 -9.59 -3.97 -26.36
C CYS A 172 -11.03 -3.53 -26.13
N LYS A 173 -11.76 -4.16 -25.20
CA LYS A 173 -13.13 -3.74 -24.84
C LYS A 173 -13.21 -2.34 -24.26
N LEU A 174 -12.16 -1.88 -23.57
CA LEU A 174 -12.08 -0.52 -23.03
C LEU A 174 -11.73 0.53 -24.08
N LEU A 175 -11.06 0.13 -25.17
CA LEU A 175 -10.71 1.03 -26.27
C LEU A 175 -11.84 1.19 -27.29
N LEU A 176 -12.78 0.25 -27.32
CA LEU A 176 -13.91 0.22 -28.24
C LEU A 176 -15.20 0.80 -27.65
N ASN A 177 -15.21 1.17 -26.37
CA ASN A 177 -16.30 1.84 -25.65
C ASN A 177 -15.85 3.23 -25.19
#